data_AF-A0A9D2YMQ2-F1
#
_entry.id   AF-A0A9D2YMQ2-F1
#
_cell.length_a   1.000
_cell.length_b   1.000
_cell.length_c   1.000
_cell.angle_alpha   90.00
_cell.angle_beta   90.00
_cell.angle_gamma   90.00
#
_symmetry.space_group_name_H-M   'P 1'
#
loop_
_entity.id
_entity.type
_entity.pdbx_description
1 polymer ?
#
loop_
_entity_poly.entity_id
_entity_poly.type
_entity_poly.pdbx_seq_one_letter_code
_entity_poly.pdbx_strand_id
1 'polypeptide(L)'
;MYLNGKEGNFFDHAYLEFSVNRSLGLGCQISFWYHIYDPKPLSISLSTLEIKMVRGNSARSLLEISKGETKGWENATAFIGNQPGGYKLLFSYSTAILETKDVMLDDVSFEFCGEEDIPDGSDRLSCDFEKDTCSWYHDYTASLLWKRSSGYYGDVTGNGYFMLIQASYSLNISSTARLISFPQPVGQTICVSFFYYIFGNSIGTLKFIEKRSGEAETVVWMRSGTQGNKWRFADLTFNSDKPIQFIIEAEVGGKQGSIAIDDLVVLTGSCPPERECTFQGSLCGLQPQASSDFTWNRITGASQPANSSGPSRDHTLGTEYGYYLSAELWRHSAGSKGAMMTAVMEPTPSNGECLMFWYYMEGGGVGELSVYIQTAETPIKLWTRKGDQGTHWRHGRVTLNSPGTKYQAGAEPVYQTMI
;
A
#
# COMPACT_ATOMS: atom_id res chain seq x y z
N MET A 1 27.31 30.20 3.10
CA MET A 1 27.21 30.85 1.76
C MET A 1 26.16 31.96 1.83
N TYR A 2 26.34 33.07 1.10
CA TYR A 2 25.42 34.21 1.10
C TYR A 2 25.08 34.61 -0.35
N LEU A 3 23.79 34.86 -0.60
CA LEU A 3 23.28 35.36 -1.87
C LEU A 3 22.63 36.73 -1.64
N ASN A 4 23.14 37.75 -2.34
CA ASN A 4 22.65 39.13 -2.27
C ASN A 4 21.51 39.34 -3.26
N GLY A 5 20.30 39.63 -2.75
CA GLY A 5 19.12 39.85 -3.57
C GLY A 5 19.11 41.18 -4.34
N LYS A 6 20.07 42.08 -4.11
CA LYS A 6 20.13 43.40 -4.79
C LYS A 6 20.87 43.39 -6.12
N GLU A 7 21.64 42.35 -6.41
CA GLU A 7 22.50 42.28 -7.61
C GLU A 7 21.93 41.38 -8.72
N GLY A 8 20.77 40.75 -8.47
CA GLY A 8 20.08 39.88 -9.44
C GLY A 8 18.86 40.54 -10.11
N ASN A 9 18.50 40.04 -11.28
CA ASN A 9 17.24 40.31 -11.98
C ASN A 9 16.22 39.18 -11.79
N PHE A 10 14.99 39.37 -12.26
CA PHE A 10 13.87 38.43 -12.07
C PHE A 10 14.09 37.02 -12.66
N PHE A 11 14.97 36.85 -13.63
CA PHE A 11 15.30 35.55 -14.23
C PHE A 11 16.55 34.92 -13.64
N ASP A 12 17.22 35.60 -12.70
CA ASP A 12 18.47 35.12 -12.15
C ASP A 12 18.22 34.00 -11.14
N HIS A 13 18.99 32.94 -11.31
CA HIS A 13 19.00 31.79 -10.43
C HIS A 13 20.39 31.66 -9.82
N ALA A 14 20.42 31.46 -8.51
CA ALA A 14 21.64 31.10 -7.82
C ALA A 14 21.71 29.60 -7.62
N TYR A 15 22.86 29.00 -7.92
CA TYR A 15 23.07 27.57 -7.89
C TYR A 15 24.26 27.19 -7.01
N LEU A 16 24.05 26.24 -6.10
CA LEU A 16 25.13 25.51 -5.43
C LEU A 16 25.00 24.03 -5.79
N GLU A 17 26.07 23.47 -6.35
CA GLU A 17 26.09 22.10 -6.87
C GLU A 17 26.97 21.17 -6.04
N PHE A 18 26.48 19.96 -5.78
CA PHE A 18 27.23 18.86 -5.19
C PHE A 18 27.09 17.60 -6.04
N SER A 19 28.20 17.03 -6.50
CA SER A 19 28.19 15.82 -7.34
C SER A 19 28.19 14.55 -6.46
N VAL A 20 27.22 13.67 -6.69
CA VAL A 20 27.13 12.35 -6.05
C VAL A 20 27.50 11.28 -7.07
N ASN A 21 28.63 10.61 -6.86
CA ASN A 21 29.18 9.62 -7.79
C ASN A 21 29.06 8.16 -7.32
N ARG A 22 28.51 7.93 -6.13
CA ARG A 22 28.30 6.59 -5.55
C ARG A 22 26.82 6.36 -5.25
N SER A 23 26.44 5.11 -5.07
CA SER A 23 25.13 4.76 -4.49
C SER A 23 25.07 5.23 -3.04
N LEU A 24 23.90 5.68 -2.60
CA LEU A 24 23.65 6.11 -1.23
C LEU A 24 22.70 5.14 -0.51
N GLY A 25 22.76 5.12 0.82
CA GLY A 25 21.86 4.33 1.67
C GLY A 25 20.39 4.76 1.56
N LEU A 26 19.48 3.87 1.98
CA LEU A 26 18.03 4.12 1.95
C LEU A 26 17.62 5.33 2.79
N GLY A 27 18.27 5.51 3.95
CA GLY A 27 17.99 6.62 4.87
C GLY A 27 18.71 7.93 4.50
N CYS A 28 19.43 7.98 3.37
CA CYS A 28 20.28 9.12 3.06
C CYS A 28 19.48 10.41 2.95
N GLN A 29 19.94 11.42 3.69
CA GLN A 29 19.36 12.75 3.70
C GLN A 29 20.44 13.82 3.75
N ILE A 30 20.06 15.04 3.34
CA ILE A 30 20.88 16.23 3.47
C ILE A 30 20.20 17.21 4.42
N SER A 31 20.91 17.59 5.48
CA SER A 31 20.48 18.55 6.48
C SER A 31 21.27 19.85 6.30
N PHE A 32 20.61 21.00 6.45
CA PHE A 32 21.23 22.31 6.30
C PHE A 32 20.46 23.37 7.08
N TRP A 33 21.16 24.44 7.44
CA TRP A 33 20.55 25.63 8.01
C TRP A 33 20.36 26.69 6.94
N TYR A 34 19.22 27.39 7.00
CA TYR A 34 18.90 28.46 6.07
C TYR A 34 18.29 29.67 6.79
N HIS A 35 18.53 30.85 6.23
CA HIS A 35 17.90 32.09 6.67
C HIS A 35 17.46 32.88 5.44
N ILE A 36 16.21 33.35 5.45
CA ILE A 36 15.64 34.19 4.39
C ILE A 36 15.32 35.54 5.01
N TYR A 37 15.97 36.58 4.50
CA TYR A 37 15.78 37.96 4.95
C TYR A 37 15.10 38.79 3.86
N ASP A 38 13.96 39.37 4.19
CA ASP A 38 13.23 40.29 3.32
C ASP A 38 13.34 41.74 3.86
N PRO A 39 14.10 42.63 3.19
CA PRO A 39 14.21 44.02 3.58
C PRO A 39 12.94 44.85 3.29
N LYS A 40 11.99 44.34 2.48
CA LYS A 40 10.75 45.03 2.09
C LYS A 40 9.59 44.03 1.95
N PRO A 41 8.95 43.62 3.07
CA PRO A 41 7.86 42.64 3.05
C PRO A 41 6.62 43.21 2.35
N LEU A 42 6.55 43.08 1.03
CA LEU A 42 5.34 43.27 0.25
C LEU A 42 4.58 41.94 0.22
N SER A 43 3.40 41.94 0.85
CA SER A 43 2.66 40.77 1.36
C SER A 43 2.06 39.80 0.32
N ILE A 44 2.59 39.67 -0.89
CA ILE A 44 1.89 38.94 -1.97
C ILE A 44 2.73 37.90 -2.72
N SER A 45 4.02 37.76 -2.44
CA SER A 45 4.87 36.86 -3.22
C SER A 45 5.76 35.96 -2.35
N LEU A 46 5.77 34.68 -2.69
CA LEU A 46 6.58 33.65 -2.04
C LEU A 46 7.80 33.40 -2.91
N SER A 47 8.99 33.60 -2.34
CA SER A 47 10.23 33.13 -2.94
C SER A 47 10.44 31.67 -2.52
N THR A 48 11.11 30.90 -3.38
CA THR A 48 11.23 29.45 -3.20
C THR A 48 12.69 29.04 -3.15
N LEU A 49 13.07 28.40 -2.05
CA LEU A 49 14.31 27.62 -1.93
C LEU A 49 14.00 26.17 -2.28
N GLU A 50 14.76 25.61 -3.22
CA GLU A 50 14.52 24.28 -3.76
C GLU A 50 15.81 23.47 -3.79
N ILE A 51 15.74 22.19 -3.42
CA ILE A 51 16.80 21.21 -3.64
C ILE A 51 16.37 20.28 -4.75
N LYS A 52 17.15 20.24 -5.84
CA LYS A 52 16.91 19.36 -6.98
C LYS A 52 17.99 18.30 -7.10
N MET A 53 17.57 17.09 -7.43
CA MET A 53 18.44 16.06 -7.99
C MET A 53 18.45 16.19 -9.51
N VAL A 54 19.61 16.40 -10.11
CA VAL A 54 19.79 16.58 -11.56
C VAL A 54 20.64 15.44 -12.13
N ARG A 55 20.08 14.71 -13.10
CA ARG A 55 20.74 13.63 -13.84
C ARG A 55 20.61 13.88 -15.34
N GLY A 56 21.70 14.28 -15.99
CA GLY A 56 21.67 14.72 -17.38
C GLY A 56 20.70 15.91 -17.54
N ASN A 57 19.69 15.74 -18.41
CA ASN A 57 18.66 16.76 -18.65
C ASN A 57 17.42 16.61 -17.74
N SER A 58 17.39 15.60 -16.87
CA SER A 58 16.28 15.37 -15.95
C SER A 58 16.57 16.00 -14.60
N ALA A 59 15.63 16.78 -14.07
CA ALA A 59 15.70 17.34 -12.73
C ALA A 59 14.46 16.92 -11.93
N ARG A 60 14.66 16.55 -10.66
CA ARG A 60 13.60 16.17 -9.73
C ARG A 60 13.74 17.01 -8.45
N SER A 61 12.64 17.62 -8.02
CA SER A 61 12.59 18.31 -6.73
C SER A 61 12.62 17.29 -5.58
N LEU A 62 13.51 17.49 -4.62
CA LEU A 62 13.60 16.71 -3.37
C LEU A 62 12.97 17.45 -2.19
N LEU A 63 13.06 18.78 -2.20
CA LEU A 63 12.50 19.66 -1.17
C LEU A 63 12.21 21.03 -1.79
N GLU A 64 11.06 21.58 -1.43
CA GLU A 64 10.63 22.93 -1.80
C GLU A 64 10.19 23.68 -0.53
N ILE A 65 10.79 24.84 -0.28
CA ILE A 65 10.46 25.72 0.85
C ILE A 65 10.03 27.07 0.27
N SER A 66 8.74 27.36 0.39
CA SER A 66 8.15 28.65 0.01
C SER A 66 7.86 29.47 1.25
N LYS A 67 8.74 30.42 1.59
CA LYS A 67 8.61 31.32 2.74
C LYS A 67 8.96 32.75 2.37
N GLY A 68 8.29 33.71 3.00
CA GLY A 68 8.55 35.14 2.82
C GLY A 68 9.84 35.58 3.54
N GLU A 69 9.90 35.35 4.84
CA GLU A 69 11.05 35.59 5.71
C GLU A 69 11.14 34.47 6.76
N THR A 70 12.31 34.29 7.35
CA THR A 70 12.49 33.44 8.54
C THR A 70 12.84 34.27 9.77
N LYS A 71 12.40 33.83 10.95
CA LYS A 71 12.74 34.48 12.24
C LYS A 71 14.10 33.99 12.74
N GLY A 72 15.14 34.27 11.97
CA GLY A 72 16.49 33.76 12.18
C GLY A 72 16.77 32.47 11.40
N TRP A 73 17.78 31.72 11.84
CA TRP A 73 18.17 30.46 11.21
C TRP A 73 17.15 29.36 11.50
N GLU A 74 16.73 28.68 10.44
CA GLU A 74 15.89 27.49 10.51
C GLU A 74 16.64 26.30 9.91
N ASN A 75 16.35 25.08 10.39
CA ASN A 75 16.93 23.86 9.85
C ASN A 75 15.93 23.18 8.89
N ALA A 76 16.46 22.61 7.81
CA ALA A 76 15.68 21.83 6.87
C ALA A 76 16.44 20.56 6.46
N THR A 77 15.66 19.53 6.13
CA THR A 77 16.18 18.23 5.71
C THR A 77 15.49 17.81 4.41
N ALA A 78 16.28 17.42 3.41
CA ALA A 78 15.79 16.81 2.18
C ALA A 78 16.21 15.34 2.12
N PHE A 79 15.24 14.45 1.92
CA PHE A 79 15.52 13.04 1.69
C PHE A 79 16.05 12.82 0.27
N ILE A 80 17.14 12.05 0.18
CA ILE A 80 17.80 11.69 -1.08
C ILE A 80 17.47 10.23 -1.43
N GLY A 81 17.50 9.35 -0.43
CA GLY A 81 17.18 7.94 -0.56
C GLY A 81 18.23 7.09 -1.29
N ASN A 82 17.87 5.84 -1.58
CA ASN A 82 18.74 4.82 -2.20
C ASN A 82 19.00 5.02 -3.69
N GLN A 83 19.53 6.20 -4.07
CA GLN A 83 19.75 6.54 -5.47
C GLN A 83 21.10 6.04 -5.98
N PRO A 84 21.17 5.44 -7.18
CA PRO A 84 22.45 5.15 -7.82
C PRO A 84 23.18 6.46 -8.09
N GLY A 85 24.51 6.48 -8.01
CA GLY A 85 25.31 7.67 -8.28
C GLY A 85 25.17 8.21 -9.73
N GLY A 86 25.87 9.32 -10.01
CA GLY A 86 25.88 9.98 -11.31
C GLY A 86 24.89 11.14 -11.44
N TYR A 87 24.59 11.81 -10.33
CA TYR A 87 23.70 12.97 -10.31
C TYR A 87 24.32 14.12 -9.51
N LYS A 88 23.77 15.31 -9.69
CA LYS A 88 24.10 16.50 -8.91
C LYS A 88 22.94 16.87 -8.00
N LEU A 89 23.23 17.26 -6.77
CA LEU A 89 22.30 18.00 -5.94
C LEU A 89 22.50 19.48 -6.20
N LEU A 90 21.41 20.17 -6.49
CA LEU A 90 21.37 21.57 -6.88
C LEU A 90 20.49 22.32 -5.88
N PHE A 91 21.10 23.17 -5.07
CA PHE A 91 20.35 24.18 -4.33
C PHE A 91 20.05 25.32 -5.29
N SER A 92 18.77 25.62 -5.46
CA SER A 92 18.26 26.67 -6.32
C SER A 92 17.43 27.62 -5.48
N TYR A 93 17.65 28.91 -5.66
CA TYR A 93 16.77 29.93 -5.10
C TYR A 93 16.20 30.78 -6.22
N SER A 94 14.87 30.93 -6.24
CA SER A 94 14.15 31.80 -7.17
C SER A 94 13.39 32.88 -6.40
N THR A 95 13.57 34.12 -6.84
CA THR A 95 12.83 35.27 -6.31
C THR A 95 11.58 35.53 -7.14
N ALA A 96 10.54 36.05 -6.52
CA ALA A 96 9.36 36.51 -7.23
C ALA A 96 9.46 38.01 -7.56
N ILE A 97 8.54 38.48 -8.40
CA ILE A 97 8.64 39.77 -9.12
C ILE A 97 8.92 40.95 -8.17
N LEU A 98 9.98 41.72 -8.45
CA LEU A 98 10.38 42.96 -7.77
C LEU A 98 10.84 42.81 -6.30
N GLU A 99 11.25 41.61 -5.88
CA GLU A 99 11.78 41.37 -4.54
C GLU A 99 13.32 41.40 -4.50
N THR A 100 13.87 41.86 -3.39
CA THR A 100 15.32 41.82 -3.09
C THR A 100 15.52 41.06 -1.79
N LYS A 101 15.30 39.74 -1.81
CA LYS A 101 15.47 38.88 -0.62
C LYS A 101 16.88 38.30 -0.59
N ASP A 102 17.47 38.31 0.59
CA ASP A 102 18.76 37.68 0.84
C ASP A 102 18.53 36.27 1.37
N VAL A 103 19.34 35.32 0.89
CA VAL A 103 19.30 33.94 1.36
C VAL A 103 20.69 33.50 1.78
N MET A 104 20.74 32.91 2.98
CA MET A 104 21.94 32.36 3.57
C MET A 104 21.75 30.86 3.76
N LEU A 105 22.81 30.11 3.48
CA LEU A 105 22.88 28.67 3.75
C LEU A 105 24.11 28.41 4.62
N ASP A 106 23.96 27.55 5.62
CA ASP A 106 25.06 27.13 6.50
C ASP A 106 24.93 25.66 6.91
N ASP A 107 26.01 25.09 7.43
CA ASP A 107 26.05 23.76 8.06
C ASP A 107 25.38 22.64 7.24
N VAL A 108 25.75 22.57 5.95
CA VAL A 108 25.26 21.53 5.03
C VAL A 108 25.96 20.20 5.34
N SER A 109 25.18 19.17 5.68
CA SER A 109 25.69 17.85 6.06
C SER A 109 24.88 16.72 5.41
N PHE A 110 25.58 15.62 5.10
CA PHE A 110 24.97 14.38 4.63
C PHE A 110 24.86 13.42 5.82
N GLU A 111 23.67 12.87 6.02
CA GLU A 111 23.35 12.00 7.15
C GLU A 111 22.83 10.66 6.62
N PHE A 112 23.27 9.56 7.22
CA PHE A 112 22.83 8.19 6.91
C PHE A 112 22.98 7.78 5.43
N CYS A 113 24.06 8.23 4.79
CA CYS A 113 24.28 8.05 3.35
C CYS A 113 25.21 6.89 2.99
N GLY A 114 25.80 6.20 3.96
CA GLY A 114 26.44 4.89 3.77
C GLY A 114 25.42 3.79 3.48
N GLU A 115 25.81 2.76 2.74
CA GLU A 115 24.90 1.64 2.41
C GLU A 115 24.44 0.85 3.64
N GLU A 116 25.28 0.81 4.68
CA GLU A 116 25.00 0.13 5.95
C GLU A 116 24.42 1.07 7.01
N ASP A 117 24.26 2.37 6.71
CA ASP A 117 23.74 3.33 7.67
C ASP A 117 22.23 3.10 7.87
N ILE A 118 21.83 2.89 9.13
CA ILE A 118 20.44 2.74 9.54
C ILE A 118 20.14 3.88 10.53
N PRO A 119 19.26 4.83 10.19
CA PRO A 119 18.84 5.88 11.11
C PRO A 119 18.22 5.29 12.39
N ASP A 120 18.51 5.92 13.53
CA ASP A 120 17.90 5.54 14.81
C ASP A 120 16.36 5.61 14.73
N GLY A 121 15.69 4.58 15.24
CA GLY A 121 14.22 4.47 15.19
C GLY A 121 13.67 3.91 13.88
N SER A 122 14.51 3.41 12.97
CA SER A 122 14.06 2.76 11.71
C SER A 122 13.21 1.49 11.91
N ASP A 123 13.14 0.98 13.14
CA ASP A 123 12.29 -0.13 13.61
C ASP A 123 10.88 0.32 14.03
N ARG A 124 10.66 1.64 14.21
CA ARG A 124 9.36 2.20 14.62
C ARG A 124 8.50 2.50 13.40
N LEU A 125 7.90 1.45 12.86
CA LEU A 125 7.13 1.54 11.61
C LEU A 125 5.71 2.09 11.75
N SER A 126 5.17 2.21 12.96
CA SER A 126 3.86 2.87 13.15
C SER A 126 3.95 4.34 12.75
N CYS A 127 2.99 4.80 11.94
CA CYS A 127 2.96 6.15 11.41
C CYS A 127 1.53 6.63 11.16
N ASP A 128 1.17 7.74 11.81
CA ASP A 128 -0.06 8.50 11.60
C ASP A 128 0.12 9.64 10.57
N PHE A 129 1.33 9.79 10.01
CA PHE A 129 1.71 10.83 9.07
C PHE A 129 1.48 12.28 9.55
N GLU A 130 1.21 12.53 10.83
CA GLU A 130 0.87 13.87 11.34
C GLU A 130 2.04 14.85 11.36
N LYS A 131 3.27 14.33 11.37
CA LYS A 131 4.50 15.13 11.35
C LYS A 131 5.28 14.96 10.05
N ASP A 132 5.55 13.72 9.68
CA ASP A 132 6.44 13.32 8.58
C ASP A 132 6.06 11.92 8.10
N THR A 133 6.95 11.21 7.38
CA THR A 133 6.73 9.82 6.94
C THR A 133 7.24 8.79 7.96
N CYS A 134 7.59 9.21 9.17
CA CYS A 134 8.13 8.37 10.23
C CYS A 134 9.35 7.58 9.73
N SER A 135 9.34 6.25 9.90
CA SER A 135 10.40 5.34 9.43
C SER A 135 10.08 4.72 8.06
N TRP A 136 9.25 5.41 7.25
CA TRP A 136 8.96 5.07 5.87
C TRP A 136 9.66 6.02 4.91
N TYR A 137 10.37 5.46 3.95
CA TYR A 137 11.21 6.19 3.01
C TYR A 137 10.64 6.06 1.61
N HIS A 138 10.64 7.17 0.88
CA HIS A 138 10.26 7.13 -0.53
C HIS A 138 11.23 6.29 -1.35
N ASP A 139 10.70 5.45 -2.24
CA ASP A 139 11.50 4.86 -3.31
C ASP A 139 11.68 5.89 -4.43
N TYR A 140 12.85 6.51 -4.46
CA TYR A 140 13.15 7.48 -5.51
C TYR A 140 13.44 6.80 -6.86
N THR A 141 13.53 5.47 -6.95
CA THR A 141 13.57 4.78 -8.25
C THR A 141 12.17 4.62 -8.88
N ALA A 142 11.11 4.80 -8.09
CA ALA A 142 9.74 4.83 -8.59
C ALA A 142 9.45 6.12 -9.39
N SER A 143 8.47 6.04 -10.29
CA SER A 143 8.12 7.14 -11.21
C SER A 143 7.40 8.30 -10.53
N LEU A 144 6.81 8.07 -9.36
CA LEU A 144 6.09 9.05 -8.55
C LEU A 144 6.52 8.98 -7.08
N LEU A 145 6.20 10.04 -6.34
CA LEU A 145 6.28 10.06 -4.88
C LEU A 145 4.88 10.12 -4.30
N TRP A 146 4.70 9.48 -3.14
CA TRP A 146 3.52 9.69 -2.33
C TRP A 146 3.50 11.15 -1.85
N LYS A 147 2.34 11.80 -1.97
CA LYS A 147 2.18 13.18 -1.51
C LYS A 147 1.53 13.18 -0.14
N ARG A 148 2.21 13.74 0.86
CA ARG A 148 1.59 14.02 2.16
C ARG A 148 0.57 15.16 2.01
N SER A 149 -0.68 14.93 2.39
CA SER A 149 -1.79 15.85 2.20
C SER A 149 -2.67 15.89 3.45
N SER A 150 -3.42 16.98 3.67
CA SER A 150 -4.32 17.11 4.81
C SER A 150 -5.67 17.69 4.42
N GLY A 151 -6.68 17.42 5.25
CA GLY A 151 -8.03 17.97 5.13
C GLY A 151 -8.86 17.35 3.99
N TYR A 152 -9.67 18.19 3.33
CA TYR A 152 -10.55 17.79 2.24
C TYR A 152 -9.80 17.89 0.90
N TYR A 153 -9.24 16.78 0.43
CA TYR A 153 -8.53 16.74 -0.85
C TYR A 153 -9.28 15.87 -1.87
N GLY A 154 -10.03 16.53 -2.76
CA GLY A 154 -10.88 15.85 -3.74
C GLY A 154 -12.01 15.08 -3.04
N ASP A 155 -12.04 13.75 -3.22
CA ASP A 155 -13.01 12.87 -2.57
C ASP A 155 -12.48 12.29 -1.24
N VAL A 156 -11.20 12.53 -0.90
CA VAL A 156 -10.59 11.99 0.31
C VAL A 156 -10.85 12.94 1.48
N THR A 157 -11.45 12.41 2.55
CA THR A 157 -11.75 13.15 3.79
C THR A 157 -10.98 12.56 4.95
N GLY A 158 -10.02 13.29 5.51
CA GLY A 158 -9.24 12.84 6.68
C GLY A 158 -9.15 13.94 7.74
N ASN A 159 -9.08 13.54 9.01
CA ASN A 159 -8.65 14.44 10.08
C ASN A 159 -7.13 14.32 10.17
N GLY A 160 -6.40 15.42 10.02
CA GLY A 160 -4.94 15.37 10.03
C GLY A 160 -4.35 15.15 8.65
N TYR A 161 -3.23 14.44 8.58
CA TYR A 161 -2.41 14.22 7.39
C TYR A 161 -2.38 12.76 6.98
N PHE A 162 -2.41 12.52 5.67
CA PHE A 162 -2.34 11.18 5.07
C PHE A 162 -1.43 11.21 3.84
N MET A 163 -1.05 10.04 3.34
CA MET A 163 -0.30 9.91 2.10
C MET A 163 -1.24 9.66 0.92
N LEU A 164 -1.03 10.36 -0.19
CA LEU A 164 -1.95 10.42 -1.33
C LEU A 164 -1.26 10.23 -2.67
N ILE A 165 -1.91 9.47 -3.55
CA ILE A 165 -1.72 9.48 -5.00
C ILE A 165 -3.05 9.85 -5.67
N GLN A 166 -3.05 10.94 -6.42
CA GLN A 166 -4.20 11.38 -7.20
C GLN A 166 -3.95 11.11 -8.69
N ALA A 167 -4.80 10.30 -9.31
CA ALA A 167 -4.74 10.08 -10.74
C ALA A 167 -5.14 11.36 -11.49
N SER A 168 -4.43 11.68 -12.58
CA SER A 168 -4.70 12.87 -13.38
C SER A 168 -4.26 12.67 -14.85
N TYR A 169 -4.69 13.57 -15.73
CA TYR A 169 -4.33 13.54 -17.16
C TYR A 169 -2.82 13.61 -17.41
N SER A 170 -2.06 14.27 -16.54
CA SER A 170 -0.61 14.42 -16.68
C SER A 170 0.21 13.19 -16.24
N LEU A 171 -0.38 12.27 -15.48
CA LEU A 171 0.32 11.06 -15.02
C LEU A 171 0.26 9.94 -16.06
N ASN A 172 1.36 9.20 -16.23
CA ASN A 172 1.36 8.02 -17.09
C ASN A 172 0.61 6.86 -16.40
N ILE A 173 -0.18 6.11 -17.16
CA ILE A 173 -0.75 4.85 -16.66
C ILE A 173 0.42 3.91 -16.34
N SER A 174 0.28 3.07 -15.31
CA SER A 174 1.31 2.23 -14.70
C SER A 174 2.41 2.97 -13.93
N SER A 175 2.31 4.30 -13.78
CA SER A 175 3.21 5.01 -12.87
C SER A 175 3.03 4.50 -11.45
N THR A 176 4.13 4.34 -10.72
CA THR A 176 4.15 3.80 -9.37
C THR A 176 4.76 4.79 -8.39
N ALA A 177 4.24 4.79 -7.16
CA ALA A 177 4.85 5.41 -6.00
C ALA A 177 5.03 4.36 -4.91
N ARG A 178 6.17 4.34 -4.23
CA ARG A 178 6.47 3.37 -3.18
C ARG A 178 6.97 4.05 -1.92
N LEU A 179 6.50 3.57 -0.77
CA LEU A 179 7.09 3.80 0.55
C LEU A 179 7.72 2.49 1.03
N ILE A 180 8.95 2.56 1.54
CA ILE A 180 9.79 1.42 1.87
C ILE A 180 10.26 1.57 3.32
N SER A 181 10.18 0.51 4.12
CA SER A 181 10.77 0.45 5.46
C SER A 181 12.26 0.05 5.43
N PHE A 182 12.99 0.16 6.53
CA PHE A 182 14.21 -0.66 6.68
C PHE A 182 13.85 -2.14 6.90
N PRO A 183 14.77 -3.09 6.61
CA PRO A 183 14.58 -4.49 6.98
C PRO A 183 14.39 -4.64 8.50
N GLN A 184 13.32 -5.34 8.88
CA GLN A 184 12.98 -5.62 10.27
C GLN A 184 13.69 -6.89 10.76
N PRO A 185 14.00 -6.99 12.07
CA PRO A 185 14.72 -8.13 12.64
C PRO A 185 13.95 -9.45 12.55
N VAL A 186 14.70 -10.56 12.56
CA VAL A 186 14.17 -11.93 12.42
C VAL A 186 13.43 -12.42 13.66
N GLY A 187 12.61 -13.46 13.49
CA GLY A 187 12.09 -14.26 14.60
C GLY A 187 10.93 -13.61 15.36
N GLN A 188 10.31 -12.59 14.76
CA GLN A 188 9.13 -11.93 15.31
C GLN A 188 7.93 -12.17 14.38
N THR A 189 6.77 -12.42 14.99
CA THR A 189 5.50 -12.25 14.28
C THR A 189 5.13 -10.77 14.33
N ILE A 190 4.82 -10.18 13.19
CA ILE A 190 4.51 -8.75 13.07
C ILE A 190 3.08 -8.62 12.54
N CYS A 191 2.28 -7.79 13.20
CA CYS A 191 0.99 -7.34 12.72
C CYS A 191 1.14 -5.93 12.14
N VAL A 192 0.77 -5.76 10.88
CA VAL A 192 0.67 -4.46 10.21
C VAL A 192 -0.79 -4.18 9.92
N SER A 193 -1.31 -3.12 10.52
CA SER A 193 -2.65 -2.59 10.28
C SER A 193 -2.54 -1.21 9.65
N PHE A 194 -3.35 -0.88 8.65
CA PHE A 194 -3.38 0.48 8.08
C PHE A 194 -4.72 0.82 7.48
N PHE A 195 -5.06 2.10 7.49
CA PHE A 195 -6.21 2.61 6.77
C PHE A 195 -5.85 2.91 5.32
N TYR A 196 -6.80 2.63 4.42
CA TYR A 196 -6.68 2.95 3.01
C TYR A 196 -7.99 3.48 2.44
N TYR A 197 -7.86 4.30 1.41
CA TYR A 197 -8.94 4.84 0.62
C TYR A 197 -8.60 4.66 -0.86
N ILE A 198 -9.48 4.00 -1.62
CA ILE A 198 -9.29 3.81 -3.07
C ILE A 198 -10.63 4.08 -3.75
N PHE A 199 -10.75 5.20 -4.44
CA PHE A 199 -11.99 5.58 -5.10
C PHE A 199 -11.72 6.29 -6.42
N GLY A 200 -12.51 5.94 -7.44
CA GLY A 200 -12.49 6.59 -8.75
C GLY A 200 -12.69 5.61 -9.90
N ASN A 201 -13.21 6.13 -11.01
CA ASN A 201 -13.68 5.31 -12.13
C ASN A 201 -12.57 4.52 -12.84
N SER A 202 -11.34 5.03 -12.81
CA SER A 202 -10.18 4.39 -13.42
C SER A 202 -8.98 4.39 -12.47
N ILE A 203 -9.27 4.40 -11.16
CA ILE A 203 -8.22 4.37 -10.15
C ILE A 203 -7.50 3.02 -10.22
N GLY A 204 -6.20 3.03 -9.92
CA GLY A 204 -5.38 1.85 -10.07
C GLY A 204 -5.40 0.95 -8.84
N THR A 205 -4.21 0.58 -8.40
CA THR A 205 -4.00 -0.52 -7.46
C THR A 205 -3.16 -0.06 -6.28
N LEU A 206 -3.56 -0.41 -5.07
CA LEU A 206 -2.72 -0.36 -3.87
C LEU A 206 -2.23 -1.76 -3.56
N LYS A 207 -0.93 -1.92 -3.31
CA LYS A 207 -0.28 -3.18 -2.97
C LYS A 207 0.50 -3.02 -1.67
N PHE A 208 0.48 -4.08 -0.85
CA PHE A 208 1.43 -4.29 0.22
C PHE A 208 2.34 -5.45 -0.17
N ILE A 209 3.64 -5.20 -0.12
CA ILE A 209 4.68 -6.08 -0.66
C ILE A 209 5.68 -6.38 0.47
N GLU A 210 6.07 -7.64 0.58
CA GLU A 210 7.18 -8.04 1.44
C GLU A 210 8.42 -8.36 0.60
N LYS A 211 9.59 -8.07 1.16
CA LYS A 211 10.88 -8.45 0.60
C LYS A 211 11.73 -9.08 1.69
N ARG A 212 11.89 -10.40 1.63
CA ARG A 212 12.77 -11.14 2.55
C ARG A 212 14.20 -11.07 2.03
N SER A 213 15.17 -11.03 2.94
CA SER A 213 16.59 -10.96 2.57
C SER A 213 16.98 -12.13 1.65
N GLY A 214 17.54 -11.81 0.48
CA GLY A 214 17.94 -12.79 -0.53
C GLY A 214 16.80 -13.34 -1.40
N GLU A 215 15.58 -12.83 -1.27
CA GLU A 215 14.41 -13.29 -2.03
C GLU A 215 13.83 -12.16 -2.91
N ALA A 216 13.00 -12.56 -3.88
CA ALA A 216 12.25 -11.62 -4.71
C ALA A 216 11.10 -10.98 -3.92
N GLU A 217 10.69 -9.79 -4.36
CA GLU A 217 9.52 -9.12 -3.80
C GLU A 217 8.25 -9.93 -4.02
N THR A 218 7.42 -10.04 -2.98
CA THR A 218 6.17 -10.79 -3.01
C THR A 218 5.00 -9.88 -2.63
N VAL A 219 4.00 -9.76 -3.51
CA VAL A 219 2.76 -9.05 -3.23
C VAL A 219 1.92 -9.90 -2.28
N VAL A 220 1.75 -9.45 -1.04
CA VAL A 220 1.01 -10.18 0.01
C VAL A 220 -0.43 -9.71 0.14
N TRP A 221 -0.70 -8.47 -0.28
CA TRP A 221 -2.04 -7.90 -0.29
C TRP A 221 -2.16 -6.89 -1.42
N MET A 222 -3.32 -6.83 -2.05
CA MET A 222 -3.64 -5.77 -3.00
C MET A 222 -5.14 -5.53 -3.12
N ARG A 223 -5.49 -4.30 -3.54
CA ARG A 223 -6.83 -3.91 -3.98
C ARG A 223 -6.70 -3.06 -5.24
N SER A 224 -7.49 -3.41 -6.26
CA SER A 224 -7.50 -2.75 -7.56
C SER A 224 -8.88 -2.17 -7.86
N GLY A 225 -8.90 -1.01 -8.51
CA GLY A 225 -10.14 -0.32 -8.84
C GLY A 225 -10.86 0.24 -7.61
N THR A 226 -12.03 0.84 -7.83
CA THR A 226 -12.78 1.52 -6.77
C THR A 226 -13.20 0.56 -5.64
N GLN A 227 -12.88 0.91 -4.40
CA GLN A 227 -13.27 0.18 -3.18
C GLN A 227 -14.43 0.87 -2.45
N GLY A 228 -15.03 1.90 -3.08
CA GLY A 228 -16.06 2.76 -2.52
C GLY A 228 -15.49 4.04 -1.90
N ASN A 229 -16.34 5.07 -1.82
CA ASN A 229 -15.98 6.37 -1.23
C ASN A 229 -16.06 6.31 0.31
N LYS A 230 -15.12 5.59 0.92
CA LYS A 230 -14.92 5.55 2.38
C LYS A 230 -13.55 4.98 2.71
N TRP A 231 -13.01 5.38 3.87
CA TRP A 231 -11.87 4.70 4.45
C TRP A 231 -12.21 3.26 4.83
N ARG A 232 -11.24 2.39 4.59
CA ARG A 232 -11.22 0.98 4.99
C ARG A 232 -9.89 0.72 5.66
N PHE A 233 -9.70 -0.47 6.20
CA PHE A 233 -8.43 -0.87 6.77
C PHE A 233 -8.06 -2.28 6.32
N ALA A 234 -6.78 -2.61 6.40
CA ALA A 234 -6.24 -3.94 6.15
C ALA A 234 -5.37 -4.36 7.33
N ASP A 235 -5.43 -5.64 7.66
CA ASP A 235 -4.66 -6.29 8.73
C ASP A 235 -3.82 -7.41 8.11
N LEU A 236 -2.50 -7.31 8.25
CA LEU A 236 -1.54 -8.21 7.61
C LEU A 236 -0.59 -8.80 8.65
N THR A 237 -0.65 -10.12 8.82
CA THR A 237 0.26 -10.85 9.71
C THR A 237 1.45 -11.40 8.94
N PHE A 238 2.64 -11.11 9.45
CA PHE A 238 3.91 -11.54 8.88
C PHE A 238 4.66 -12.44 9.85
N ASN A 239 5.25 -13.50 9.32
CA ASN A 239 6.19 -14.35 10.04
C ASN A 239 7.36 -14.65 9.11
N SER A 240 8.57 -14.30 9.54
CA SER A 240 9.77 -14.51 8.75
C SER A 240 10.95 -14.95 9.61
N ASP A 241 11.67 -15.94 9.11
CA ASP A 241 12.96 -16.41 9.60
C ASP A 241 14.14 -15.58 9.05
N LYS A 242 13.86 -14.64 8.14
CA LYS A 242 14.84 -13.74 7.51
C LYS A 242 14.45 -12.27 7.74
N PRO A 243 15.41 -11.33 7.68
CA PRO A 243 15.08 -9.92 7.75
C PRO A 243 14.07 -9.57 6.66
N ILE A 244 12.98 -8.92 7.05
CA ILE A 244 11.84 -8.64 6.19
C ILE A 244 11.66 -7.14 6.03
N GLN A 245 11.58 -6.67 4.79
CA GLN A 245 11.30 -5.28 4.45
C GLN A 245 9.86 -5.16 3.94
N PHE A 246 9.18 -4.09 4.33
CA PHE A 246 7.81 -3.80 3.92
C PHE A 246 7.77 -2.65 2.92
N ILE A 247 6.90 -2.79 1.92
CA ILE A 247 6.76 -1.83 0.83
C ILE A 247 5.27 -1.61 0.55
N ILE A 248 4.85 -0.34 0.57
CA ILE A 248 3.51 0.09 0.19
C ILE A 248 3.60 0.76 -1.18
N GLU A 249 2.99 0.14 -2.18
CA GLU A 249 3.05 0.60 -3.57
C GLU A 249 1.66 0.99 -4.08
N ALA A 250 1.55 2.19 -4.63
CA ALA A 250 0.40 2.60 -5.42
C ALA A 250 0.78 2.63 -6.90
N GLU A 251 -0.08 2.07 -7.74
CA GLU A 251 0.03 2.05 -9.20
C GLU A 251 -1.15 2.80 -9.80
N VAL A 252 -0.89 3.72 -10.73
CA VAL A 252 -1.91 4.51 -11.42
C VAL A 252 -2.54 3.70 -12.55
N GLY A 253 -3.83 3.38 -12.43
CA GLY A 253 -4.58 2.61 -13.43
C GLY A 253 -5.24 3.45 -14.54
N GLY A 254 -5.29 4.77 -14.37
CA GLY A 254 -6.06 5.65 -15.24
C GLY A 254 -5.91 7.13 -14.89
N LYS A 255 -6.95 7.93 -15.15
CA LYS A 255 -6.89 9.40 -15.08
C LYS A 255 -7.77 10.01 -14.00
N GLN A 256 -8.57 9.19 -13.31
CA GLN A 256 -9.54 9.65 -12.32
C GLN A 256 -9.51 8.77 -11.08
N GLY A 257 -9.42 9.43 -9.92
CA GLY A 257 -9.52 8.80 -8.61
C GLY A 257 -8.32 9.11 -7.72
N SER A 258 -8.40 8.61 -6.49
CA SER A 258 -7.38 8.77 -5.46
C SER A 258 -7.11 7.45 -4.74
N ILE A 259 -5.84 7.20 -4.45
CA ILE A 259 -5.37 6.18 -3.52
C ILE A 259 -4.76 6.93 -2.34
N ALA A 260 -5.24 6.69 -1.14
CA ALA A 260 -4.64 7.23 0.08
C ALA A 260 -4.41 6.13 1.11
N ILE A 261 -3.42 6.33 1.97
CA ILE A 261 -3.12 5.49 3.12
C ILE A 261 -2.93 6.38 4.35
N ASP A 262 -3.30 5.85 5.51
CA ASP A 262 -3.24 6.57 6.77
C ASP A 262 -3.14 5.59 7.96
N ASP A 263 -2.84 6.11 9.14
CA ASP A 263 -2.93 5.39 10.43
C ASP A 263 -2.31 3.98 10.39
N LEU A 264 -1.05 3.91 9.97
CA LEU A 264 -0.30 2.66 9.93
C LEU A 264 0.16 2.30 11.34
N VAL A 265 -0.20 1.11 11.80
CA VAL A 265 0.12 0.58 13.11
C VAL A 265 0.86 -0.75 12.94
N VAL A 266 2.07 -0.82 13.49
CA VAL A 266 2.91 -2.02 13.45
C VAL A 266 3.17 -2.51 14.88
N LEU A 267 2.70 -3.71 15.19
CA LEU A 267 2.77 -4.33 16.51
C LEU A 267 3.41 -5.71 16.44
N THR A 268 4.07 -6.13 17.51
CA THR A 268 4.51 -7.51 17.66
C THR A 268 3.31 -8.42 17.97
N GLY A 269 3.21 -9.56 17.29
CA GLY A 269 2.13 -10.53 17.40
C GLY A 269 1.35 -10.69 16.10
N SER A 270 0.34 -11.56 16.11
CA SER A 270 -0.57 -11.74 14.97
C SER A 270 -1.65 -10.66 14.97
N CYS A 271 -2.06 -10.22 13.77
CA CYS A 271 -3.25 -9.39 13.65
C CYS A 271 -4.52 -10.17 14.01
N PRO A 272 -5.61 -9.44 14.31
CA PRO A 272 -6.94 -10.03 14.22
C PRO A 272 -7.14 -10.72 12.86
N PRO A 273 -7.95 -11.79 12.79
CA PRO A 273 -8.25 -12.46 11.53
C PRO A 273 -8.74 -11.48 10.46
N GLU A 274 -8.18 -11.57 9.24
CA GLU A 274 -8.56 -10.70 8.12
C GLU A 274 -10.03 -10.91 7.77
N ARG A 275 -10.79 -9.81 7.68
CA ARG A 275 -12.25 -9.84 7.41
C ARG A 275 -12.60 -9.80 5.92
N GLU A 276 -11.68 -9.39 5.05
CA GLU A 276 -11.89 -9.28 3.61
C GLU A 276 -10.85 -10.05 2.82
N CYS A 277 -11.26 -11.01 1.99
CA CYS A 277 -10.34 -11.87 1.26
C CYS A 277 -10.58 -11.87 -0.24
N THR A 278 -9.60 -11.39 -1.00
CA THR A 278 -9.63 -11.38 -2.47
C THR A 278 -8.75 -12.45 -3.09
N PHE A 279 -7.97 -13.17 -2.28
CA PHE A 279 -6.94 -14.12 -2.69
C PHE A 279 -5.79 -13.55 -3.50
N GLN A 280 -5.69 -12.24 -3.73
CA GLN A 280 -4.68 -11.72 -4.67
C GLN A 280 -3.23 -11.82 -4.19
N GLY A 281 -3.00 -11.79 -2.87
CA GLY A 281 -1.66 -11.95 -2.29
C GLY A 281 -1.49 -13.11 -1.33
N SER A 282 -2.58 -13.64 -0.75
CA SER A 282 -2.50 -14.73 0.23
C SER A 282 -3.84 -15.49 0.36
N LEU A 283 -3.90 -16.44 1.29
CA LEU A 283 -5.14 -17.11 1.73
C LEU A 283 -5.85 -16.38 2.88
N CYS A 284 -5.46 -15.15 3.24
CA CYS A 284 -6.10 -14.32 4.27
C CYS A 284 -6.35 -15.02 5.62
N GLY A 285 -5.48 -15.97 5.98
CA GLY A 285 -5.65 -16.78 7.19
C GLY A 285 -6.71 -17.88 7.11
N LEU A 286 -7.37 -18.10 5.95
CA LEU A 286 -8.18 -19.29 5.73
C LEU A 286 -7.29 -20.53 5.76
N GLN A 287 -7.72 -21.53 6.53
CA GLN A 287 -7.01 -22.79 6.69
C GLN A 287 -7.90 -23.96 6.30
N PRO A 288 -7.35 -25.02 5.69
CA PRO A 288 -8.09 -26.24 5.44
C PRO A 288 -8.52 -26.87 6.77
N GLN A 289 -9.77 -27.31 6.84
CA GLN A 289 -10.25 -28.04 8.00
C GLN A 289 -9.61 -29.43 8.02
N ALA A 290 -9.09 -29.86 9.17
CA ALA A 290 -8.35 -31.11 9.30
C ALA A 290 -9.15 -32.38 8.89
N SER A 291 -10.48 -32.33 8.96
CA SER A 291 -11.38 -33.42 8.57
C SER A 291 -11.76 -33.41 7.07
N SER A 292 -11.12 -32.59 6.26
CA SER A 292 -11.40 -32.49 4.83
C SER A 292 -10.72 -33.61 4.05
N ASP A 293 -11.41 -34.13 3.02
CA ASP A 293 -10.89 -35.14 2.10
C ASP A 293 -9.91 -34.53 1.08
N PHE A 294 -10.04 -33.24 0.79
CA PHE A 294 -9.14 -32.48 -0.08
C PHE A 294 -9.03 -31.00 0.32
N THR A 295 -8.05 -30.30 -0.24
CA THR A 295 -7.81 -28.87 0.01
C THR A 295 -8.13 -28.06 -1.23
N TRP A 296 -8.62 -26.83 -1.05
CA TRP A 296 -8.82 -25.88 -2.15
C TRP A 296 -7.47 -25.38 -2.69
N ASN A 297 -7.36 -25.28 -4.00
CA ASN A 297 -6.17 -24.76 -4.66
C ASN A 297 -6.38 -23.28 -5.00
N ARG A 298 -5.42 -22.43 -4.59
CA ARG A 298 -5.37 -21.03 -5.03
C ARG A 298 -4.75 -20.98 -6.43
N ILE A 299 -5.57 -20.68 -7.44
CA ILE A 299 -5.18 -20.71 -8.85
C ILE A 299 -5.57 -19.42 -9.57
N THR A 300 -5.09 -19.24 -10.79
CA THR A 300 -5.52 -18.18 -11.71
C THR A 300 -6.29 -18.77 -12.89
N GLY A 301 -6.90 -17.89 -13.71
CA GLY A 301 -7.50 -18.30 -14.98
C GLY A 301 -6.48 -18.93 -15.94
N ALA A 302 -5.27 -18.38 -15.98
CA ALA A 302 -4.19 -18.87 -16.84
C ALA A 302 -3.60 -20.22 -16.36
N SER A 303 -3.67 -20.53 -15.06
CA SER A 303 -3.15 -21.77 -14.49
C SER A 303 -4.20 -22.87 -14.34
N GLN A 304 -5.35 -22.75 -15.00
CA GLN A 304 -6.41 -23.75 -14.88
C GLN A 304 -6.03 -25.10 -15.50
N PRO A 305 -6.45 -26.22 -14.88
CA PRO A 305 -6.33 -27.54 -15.48
C PRO A 305 -7.09 -27.64 -16.82
N ALA A 306 -6.56 -28.40 -17.77
CA ALA A 306 -7.09 -28.53 -19.15
C ALA A 306 -8.54 -29.04 -19.27
N ASN A 307 -9.13 -29.57 -18.20
CA ASN A 307 -10.51 -30.06 -18.13
C ASN A 307 -11.37 -29.31 -17.09
N SER A 308 -10.90 -28.15 -16.64
CA SER A 308 -11.63 -27.32 -15.68
C SER A 308 -12.76 -26.57 -16.39
N SER A 309 -13.97 -26.60 -15.82
CA SER A 309 -15.06 -25.67 -16.16
C SER A 309 -15.03 -24.39 -15.32
N GLY A 310 -13.93 -24.11 -14.63
CA GLY A 310 -13.81 -22.91 -13.81
C GLY A 310 -13.71 -21.63 -14.65
N PRO A 311 -13.76 -20.45 -14.01
CA PRO A 311 -13.72 -19.18 -14.71
C PRO A 311 -12.32 -18.87 -15.29
N SER A 312 -12.28 -18.40 -16.54
CA SER A 312 -11.04 -17.95 -17.19
C SER A 312 -10.49 -16.62 -16.65
N ARG A 313 -11.30 -15.91 -15.86
CA ARG A 313 -10.94 -14.61 -15.26
C ARG A 313 -11.41 -14.55 -13.82
N ASP A 314 -10.55 -14.04 -12.95
CA ASP A 314 -10.90 -13.81 -11.54
C ASP A 314 -11.94 -12.69 -11.39
N HIS A 315 -12.71 -12.72 -10.31
CA HIS A 315 -13.71 -11.68 -10.06
C HIS A 315 -13.10 -10.32 -9.69
N THR A 316 -11.99 -10.30 -8.94
CA THR A 316 -11.44 -9.09 -8.33
C THR A 316 -10.80 -8.16 -9.36
N LEU A 317 -9.96 -8.70 -10.25
CA LEU A 317 -9.27 -7.95 -11.30
C LEU A 317 -9.95 -8.08 -12.66
N GLY A 318 -10.79 -9.10 -12.87
CA GLY A 318 -11.38 -9.38 -14.18
C GLY A 318 -10.35 -9.88 -15.19
N THR A 319 -9.25 -10.49 -14.73
CA THR A 319 -8.12 -10.90 -15.56
C THR A 319 -7.82 -12.39 -15.43
N GLU A 320 -7.08 -12.96 -16.39
CA GLU A 320 -6.64 -14.35 -16.32
C GLU A 320 -5.53 -14.58 -15.26
N TYR A 321 -4.90 -13.52 -14.77
CA TYR A 321 -3.79 -13.58 -13.81
C TYR A 321 -4.21 -13.34 -12.36
N GLY A 322 -5.46 -12.92 -12.11
CA GLY A 322 -5.95 -12.81 -10.75
C GLY A 322 -6.28 -14.17 -10.14
N TYR A 323 -6.30 -14.21 -8.82
CA TYR A 323 -6.36 -15.43 -8.03
C TYR A 323 -7.75 -15.67 -7.44
N TYR A 324 -8.11 -16.94 -7.33
CA TYR A 324 -9.29 -17.41 -6.61
C TYR A 324 -9.04 -18.84 -6.09
N LEU A 325 -9.91 -19.31 -5.20
CA LEU A 325 -9.87 -20.69 -4.73
C LEU A 325 -10.70 -21.60 -5.64
N SER A 326 -10.12 -22.75 -6.02
CA SER A 326 -10.76 -23.81 -6.79
C SER A 326 -10.78 -25.11 -5.99
N ALA A 327 -11.95 -25.74 -5.92
CA ALA A 327 -12.14 -27.01 -5.25
C ALA A 327 -11.85 -28.23 -6.15
N GLU A 328 -11.73 -28.04 -7.48
CA GLU A 328 -11.45 -29.09 -8.47
C GLU A 328 -12.27 -30.39 -8.27
N LEU A 329 -13.56 -30.26 -7.94
CA LEU A 329 -14.42 -31.36 -7.49
C LEU A 329 -14.44 -32.60 -8.39
N TRP A 330 -14.29 -32.40 -9.70
CA TRP A 330 -14.23 -33.46 -10.71
C TRP A 330 -13.05 -34.43 -10.53
N ARG A 331 -12.06 -34.10 -9.70
CA ARG A 331 -10.91 -34.95 -9.35
C ARG A 331 -11.16 -35.86 -8.15
N HIS A 332 -12.29 -35.71 -7.47
CA HIS A 332 -12.59 -36.38 -6.21
C HIS A 332 -13.79 -37.33 -6.33
N SER A 333 -13.87 -38.32 -5.44
CA SER A 333 -14.98 -39.29 -5.42
C SER A 333 -16.27 -38.63 -4.90
N ALA A 334 -17.43 -39.13 -5.34
CA ALA A 334 -18.72 -38.63 -4.88
C ALA A 334 -18.81 -38.64 -3.35
N GLY A 335 -19.24 -37.52 -2.76
CA GLY A 335 -19.33 -37.33 -1.32
C GLY A 335 -18.08 -36.72 -0.67
N SER A 336 -16.96 -36.60 -1.40
CA SER A 336 -15.74 -35.96 -0.87
C SER A 336 -15.99 -34.49 -0.52
N LYS A 337 -15.36 -34.01 0.55
CA LYS A 337 -15.50 -32.67 1.10
C LYS A 337 -14.16 -31.96 1.22
N GLY A 338 -14.13 -30.66 0.92
CA GLY A 338 -12.94 -29.84 1.12
C GLY A 338 -13.27 -28.56 1.87
N ALA A 339 -13.22 -28.50 3.19
CA ALA A 339 -13.63 -27.29 3.91
C ALA A 339 -12.44 -26.33 4.13
N MET A 340 -12.67 -25.03 3.93
CA MET A 340 -11.76 -23.96 4.35
C MET A 340 -12.45 -23.12 5.42
N MET A 341 -11.75 -22.88 6.52
CA MET A 341 -12.27 -22.18 7.70
C MET A 341 -11.44 -20.92 7.97
N THR A 342 -12.09 -19.88 8.48
CA THR A 342 -11.41 -18.72 9.06
C THR A 342 -10.63 -19.13 10.31
N ALA A 343 -9.70 -18.28 10.74
CA ALA A 343 -9.26 -18.30 12.13
C ALA A 343 -10.45 -18.03 13.08
N VAL A 344 -10.24 -18.24 14.38
CA VAL A 344 -11.26 -17.98 15.40
C VAL A 344 -11.54 -16.49 15.47
N MET A 345 -12.75 -16.10 15.07
CA MET A 345 -13.27 -14.74 15.07
C MET A 345 -13.83 -14.37 16.43
N GLU A 346 -13.79 -13.07 16.76
CA GLU A 346 -14.48 -12.51 17.92
C GLU A 346 -16.01 -12.57 17.76
N PRO A 347 -16.79 -12.57 18.86
CA PRO A 347 -18.25 -12.65 18.80
C PRO A 347 -18.89 -11.56 17.93
N THR A 348 -19.98 -11.92 17.25
CA THR A 348 -20.71 -10.93 16.44
C THR A 348 -21.47 -9.93 17.33
N PRO A 349 -21.77 -8.73 16.84
CA PRO A 349 -22.82 -7.89 17.43
C PRO A 349 -24.15 -8.63 17.55
N SER A 350 -25.06 -8.13 18.38
CA SER A 350 -26.38 -8.77 18.62
C SER A 350 -27.28 -8.83 17.39
N ASN A 351 -27.04 -7.96 16.40
CA ASN A 351 -27.72 -7.98 15.11
C ASN A 351 -26.98 -8.80 14.04
N GLY A 352 -25.89 -9.49 14.41
CA GLY A 352 -25.06 -10.29 13.52
C GLY A 352 -24.12 -9.47 12.63
N GLU A 353 -23.33 -10.19 11.84
CA GLU A 353 -22.47 -9.64 10.79
C GLU A 353 -22.86 -10.23 9.43
N CYS A 354 -22.61 -9.51 8.33
CA CYS A 354 -22.91 -9.99 6.98
C CYS A 354 -21.65 -10.53 6.31
N LEU A 355 -21.61 -11.83 6.06
CA LEU A 355 -20.61 -12.45 5.20
C LEU A 355 -21.05 -12.34 3.74
N MET A 356 -20.21 -11.73 2.92
CA MET A 356 -20.41 -11.58 1.48
C MET A 356 -19.26 -12.28 0.74
N PHE A 357 -19.59 -12.96 -0.35
CA PHE A 357 -18.61 -13.71 -1.12
C PHE A 357 -19.05 -13.86 -2.57
N TRP A 358 -18.09 -14.11 -3.45
CA TRP A 358 -18.34 -14.45 -4.85
C TRP A 358 -18.05 -15.92 -5.08
N TYR A 359 -18.91 -16.60 -5.84
CA TYR A 359 -18.76 -18.01 -6.19
C TYR A 359 -19.02 -18.22 -7.68
N TYR A 360 -18.41 -19.28 -8.22
CA TYR A 360 -18.57 -19.72 -9.60
C TYR A 360 -18.86 -21.21 -9.60
N MET A 361 -19.94 -21.62 -10.26
CA MET A 361 -20.38 -23.00 -10.27
C MET A 361 -20.94 -23.32 -11.66
N GLU A 362 -20.12 -23.87 -12.57
CA GLU A 362 -20.51 -24.18 -13.95
C GLU A 362 -20.31 -25.66 -14.31
N GLY A 363 -21.37 -26.30 -14.82
CA GLY A 363 -21.33 -27.64 -15.39
C GLY A 363 -21.99 -28.74 -14.55
N GLY A 364 -22.01 -29.96 -15.08
CA GLY A 364 -22.73 -31.10 -14.47
C GLY A 364 -22.05 -31.72 -13.23
N GLY A 365 -20.75 -31.45 -13.01
CA GLY A 365 -19.95 -32.04 -11.93
C GLY A 365 -19.67 -31.11 -10.74
N VAL A 366 -20.44 -30.05 -10.57
CA VAL A 366 -20.09 -28.93 -9.68
C VAL A 366 -20.53 -29.14 -8.23
N GLY A 367 -21.33 -30.18 -7.98
CA GLY A 367 -21.70 -30.58 -6.63
C GLY A 367 -22.49 -29.51 -5.86
N GLU A 368 -22.21 -29.39 -4.57
CA GLU A 368 -22.83 -28.44 -3.63
C GLU A 368 -21.76 -27.54 -3.03
N LEU A 369 -22.03 -26.24 -2.89
CA LEU A 369 -21.23 -25.31 -2.08
C LEU A 369 -22.07 -24.84 -0.90
N SER A 370 -21.57 -25.05 0.31
CA SER A 370 -22.25 -24.67 1.56
C SER A 370 -21.36 -23.78 2.42
N VAL A 371 -21.98 -22.85 3.14
CA VAL A 371 -21.32 -22.00 4.13
C VAL A 371 -21.84 -22.34 5.51
N TYR A 372 -20.90 -22.50 6.45
CA TYR A 372 -21.18 -22.87 7.84
C TYR A 372 -20.63 -21.81 8.79
N ILE A 373 -21.29 -21.68 9.94
CA ILE A 373 -20.72 -21.08 11.15
C ILE A 373 -20.50 -22.19 12.17
N GLN A 374 -19.33 -22.18 12.80
CA GLN A 374 -18.94 -23.16 13.80
C GLN A 374 -18.54 -22.44 15.08
N THR A 375 -19.18 -22.80 16.19
CA THR A 375 -18.79 -22.41 17.54
C THR A 375 -18.15 -23.62 18.24
N ALA A 376 -18.01 -23.59 19.58
CA ALA A 376 -17.63 -24.78 20.35
C ALA A 376 -18.65 -25.94 20.23
N GLU A 377 -19.83 -25.68 19.67
CA GLU A 377 -20.91 -26.64 19.40
C GLU A 377 -20.82 -27.22 17.97
N THR A 378 -21.90 -27.84 17.50
CA THR A 378 -22.01 -28.39 16.14
C THR A 378 -22.04 -27.29 15.07
N PRO A 379 -21.42 -27.51 13.89
CA PRO A 379 -21.45 -26.55 12.79
C PRO A 379 -22.86 -26.36 12.24
N ILE A 380 -23.27 -25.10 12.09
CA ILE A 380 -24.59 -24.71 11.58
C ILE A 380 -24.44 -24.29 10.12
N LYS A 381 -25.20 -24.94 9.22
CA LYS A 381 -25.26 -24.58 7.80
C LYS A 381 -26.11 -23.33 7.63
N LEU A 382 -25.54 -22.27 7.08
CA LEU A 382 -26.24 -20.99 6.90
C LEU A 382 -26.63 -20.71 5.46
N TRP A 383 -25.89 -21.25 4.49
CA TRP A 383 -26.14 -21.02 3.07
C TRP A 383 -25.74 -22.22 2.22
N THR A 384 -26.42 -22.47 1.10
CA THR A 384 -26.08 -23.54 0.16
C THR A 384 -26.54 -23.23 -1.27
N ARG A 385 -25.77 -23.70 -2.26
CA ARG A 385 -26.16 -23.81 -3.67
C ARG A 385 -25.71 -25.16 -4.22
N LYS A 386 -26.46 -25.69 -5.18
CA LYS A 386 -26.22 -27.00 -5.77
C LYS A 386 -26.30 -26.94 -7.29
N GLY A 387 -25.50 -27.77 -7.93
CA GLY A 387 -25.49 -27.96 -9.37
C GLY A 387 -25.03 -26.72 -10.13
N ASP A 388 -25.27 -26.74 -11.43
CA ASP A 388 -24.91 -25.65 -12.34
C ASP A 388 -25.62 -24.35 -11.98
N GLN A 389 -24.84 -23.29 -11.80
CA GLN A 389 -25.29 -21.92 -11.58
C GLN A 389 -24.92 -21.03 -12.78
N GLY A 390 -24.39 -21.58 -13.87
CA GLY A 390 -24.07 -20.84 -15.09
C GLY A 390 -22.68 -20.19 -15.09
N THR A 391 -22.42 -19.41 -16.13
CA THR A 391 -21.07 -19.04 -16.60
C THR A 391 -20.54 -17.71 -16.07
N HIS A 392 -21.08 -17.23 -14.94
CA HIS A 392 -20.73 -15.94 -14.36
C HIS A 392 -20.50 -16.05 -12.86
N TRP A 393 -19.59 -15.20 -12.34
CA TRP A 393 -19.43 -15.00 -10.91
C TRP A 393 -20.74 -14.53 -10.30
N ARG A 394 -21.18 -15.22 -9.24
CA ARG A 394 -22.41 -14.91 -8.50
C ARG A 394 -22.09 -14.44 -7.10
N HIS A 395 -22.91 -13.53 -6.61
CA HIS A 395 -22.77 -12.97 -5.27
C HIS A 395 -23.61 -13.75 -4.25
N GLY A 396 -22.95 -14.29 -3.24
CA GLY A 396 -23.54 -14.88 -2.03
C GLY A 396 -23.54 -13.89 -0.88
N ARG A 397 -24.56 -13.96 -0.03
CA ARG A 397 -24.61 -13.23 1.25
C ARG A 397 -25.27 -14.09 2.31
N VAL A 398 -24.77 -14.01 3.54
CA VAL A 398 -25.33 -14.73 4.67
C VAL A 398 -25.04 -14.00 5.98
N THR A 399 -25.98 -14.02 6.91
CA THR A 399 -25.79 -13.43 8.24
C THR A 399 -25.08 -14.42 9.15
N LEU A 400 -23.92 -14.03 9.68
CA LEU A 400 -23.24 -14.70 10.77
C LEU A 400 -23.81 -14.16 12.08
N ASN A 401 -24.30 -15.04 12.94
CA ASN A 401 -24.89 -14.66 14.22
C ASN A 401 -24.34 -15.56 15.33
N SER A 402 -23.40 -15.02 16.11
CA SER A 402 -22.79 -15.67 17.28
C SER A 402 -22.51 -14.63 18.37
N PRO A 403 -23.56 -14.02 18.96
CA PRO A 403 -23.37 -13.04 20.02
C PRO A 403 -22.81 -13.70 21.29
N GLY A 404 -21.77 -13.11 21.85
CA GLY A 404 -21.12 -13.58 23.09
C GLY A 404 -20.21 -14.82 22.95
N THR A 405 -20.16 -15.46 21.77
CA THR A 405 -19.36 -16.67 21.55
C THR A 405 -18.46 -16.50 20.33
N LYS A 406 -17.16 -16.80 20.49
CA LYS A 406 -16.20 -16.84 19.38
C LYS A 406 -16.60 -17.91 18.36
N TYR A 407 -16.33 -17.67 17.09
CA TYR A 407 -16.76 -18.57 16.02
C TYR A 407 -15.72 -18.69 14.91
N GLN A 408 -15.84 -19.72 14.10
CA GLN A 408 -15.21 -19.81 12.79
C GLN A 408 -16.30 -19.84 11.73
N ALA A 409 -16.05 -19.25 10.57
CA ALA A 409 -16.89 -19.41 9.40
C ALA A 409 -16.12 -20.16 8.34
N GLY A 410 -16.81 -20.92 7.49
CA GLY A 410 -16.12 -21.64 6.43
C GLY A 410 -17.01 -22.05 5.27
N ALA A 411 -16.35 -22.34 4.16
CA ALA A 411 -16.97 -22.83 2.95
C ALA A 411 -16.56 -24.29 2.72
N GLU A 412 -17.55 -25.15 2.47
CA GLU A 412 -17.39 -26.58 2.21
C GLU A 412 -18.09 -26.92 0.89
N PRO A 413 -17.34 -27.29 -0.15
CA PRO A 413 -17.87 -27.88 -1.35
C PRO A 413 -17.93 -29.41 -1.18
N VAL A 414 -18.96 -30.02 -1.74
CA VAL A 414 -19.16 -31.48 -1.73
C VAL A 414 -19.40 -31.93 -3.16
N TYR A 415 -18.59 -32.87 -3.64
CA TYR A 415 -18.84 -33.44 -4.97
C TYR A 415 -20.09 -34.33 -4.94
N GLN A 416 -21.06 -34.05 -5.82
CA GLN A 416 -22.25 -34.87 -6.01
C GLN A 416 -22.26 -35.39 -7.44
N THR A 417 -22.46 -36.69 -7.62
CA THR A 417 -22.71 -37.28 -8.94
C THR A 417 -24.10 -36.89 -9.42
N MET A 418 -24.24 -36.63 -10.72
CA MET A 418 -25.56 -36.43 -11.33
C MET A 418 -26.40 -37.70 -11.09
N ILE A 419 -27.62 -37.51 -10.55
CA ILE A 419 -28.69 -38.52 -10.61
C ILE A 419 -29.40 -38.34 -11.95
#